data_AF-A0A4Q0GIB7-F1
#
_entry.id   AF-A0A4Q0GIB7-F1
#
_cell.length_a   1.000
_cell.length_b   1.000
_cell.length_c   1.000
_cell.angle_alpha   90.00
_cell.angle_beta   90.00
_cell.angle_gamma   90.00
#
_symmetry.space_group_name_H-M   'P 1'
#
loop_
_entity.id
_entity.type
_entity.pdbx_description
1 polymer ?
#
loop_
_entity_poly.entity_id
_entity_poly.type
_entity_poly.pdbx_seq_one_letter_code
_entity_poly.pdbx_strand_id
1 'polypeptide(L)'
;MNDLNFSLGVLEAIYNEAKRDGLSFGECAGLYAAARIQCEDFRRYIDSDRDGYGYAHEKVSQYQWHIGAALGFDITNGHDKAQHIGWALSAFWTLRDVLTENGRDEA
;
A
#
# COMPACT_ATOMS: atom_id res chain seq x y z
N MET A 1 -7.44 11.19 -6.86
CA MET A 1 -7.10 11.29 -5.43
C MET A 1 -7.22 12.74 -5.01
N ASN A 2 -7.88 13.06 -3.88
CA ASN A 2 -8.14 14.47 -3.51
C ASN A 2 -7.15 15.04 -2.48
N ASP A 3 -6.57 14.18 -1.63
CA ASP A 3 -5.58 14.56 -0.62
C ASP A 3 -4.58 13.38 -0.46
N LEU A 4 -3.30 13.66 -0.74
CA LEU A 4 -2.23 12.67 -0.67
C LEU A 4 -1.96 12.20 0.76
N ASN A 5 -1.94 13.12 1.73
CA ASN A 5 -1.65 12.78 3.12
C ASN A 5 -2.76 11.94 3.74
N PHE A 6 -4.02 12.29 3.45
CA PHE A 6 -5.16 11.48 3.84
C PHE A 6 -5.07 10.07 3.23
N SER A 7 -4.76 9.99 1.93
CA SER A 7 -4.65 8.71 1.22
C SER A 7 -3.51 7.83 1.74
N LEU A 8 -2.38 8.43 2.12
CA LEU A 8 -1.27 7.74 2.79
C LEU A 8 -1.70 7.24 4.17
N GLY A 9 -2.46 8.04 4.94
CA GLY A 9 -3.04 7.63 6.21
C GLY A 9 -4.01 6.44 6.08
N VAL A 10 -4.76 6.36 4.98
CA VAL A 10 -5.61 5.19 4.69
C VAL A 10 -4.78 3.92 4.45
N LEU A 11 -3.69 3.99 3.67
CA LEU A 11 -2.79 2.84 3.51
C LEU A 11 -2.14 2.44 4.85
N GLU A 12 -1.75 3.41 5.67
CA GLU A 12 -1.21 3.12 7.01
C GLU A 12 -2.25 2.42 7.90
N ALA A 13 -3.50 2.87 7.89
CA ALA A 13 -4.60 2.24 8.62
C ALA A 13 -4.84 0.80 8.15
N ILE A 14 -4.91 0.57 6.83
CA ILE A 14 -5.06 -0.77 6.26
C ILE A 14 -3.93 -1.69 6.72
N TYR A 15 -2.68 -1.21 6.68
CA TYR A 15 -1.53 -1.95 7.18
C TYR A 15 -1.65 -2.29 8.67
N ASN A 16 -2.02 -1.30 9.50
CA ASN A 16 -2.16 -1.47 10.94
C ASN A 16 -3.27 -2.45 11.33
N GLU A 17 -4.33 -2.52 10.52
CA GLU A 17 -5.39 -3.51 10.68
C GLU A 17 -4.97 -4.89 10.18
N ALA A 18 -4.33 -4.98 9.01
CA ALA A 18 -3.92 -6.24 8.40
C ALA A 18 -2.88 -7.03 9.23
N LYS A 19 -2.06 -6.35 10.03
CA LYS A 19 -1.11 -7.01 10.94
C LYS A 19 -1.78 -7.67 12.15
N ARG A 20 -3.03 -7.31 12.50
CA ARG A 20 -3.73 -7.91 13.63
C ARG A 20 -3.94 -9.39 13.42
N ASP A 21 -3.85 -10.15 14.49
CA ASP A 21 -4.19 -11.57 14.48
C ASP A 21 -5.68 -11.78 14.77
N GLY A 22 -6.19 -12.96 14.39
CA GLY A 22 -7.58 -13.33 14.65
C GLY A 22 -8.62 -12.59 13.79
N LEU A 23 -8.22 -11.97 12.68
CA LEU A 23 -9.15 -11.38 11.72
C LEU A 23 -10.06 -12.47 11.13
N SER A 24 -11.35 -12.20 11.07
CA SER A 24 -12.31 -13.02 10.34
C SER A 24 -12.05 -12.93 8.83
N PHE A 25 -12.52 -13.93 8.08
CA PHE A 25 -12.44 -13.91 6.61
C PHE A 25 -13.06 -12.64 6.01
N GLY A 26 -14.18 -12.17 6.56
CA GLY A 26 -14.85 -10.95 6.11
C GLY A 26 -14.01 -9.69 6.34
N GLU A 27 -13.32 -9.59 7.48
CA GLU A 27 -12.38 -8.50 7.75
C GLU A 27 -11.19 -8.55 6.78
N CYS A 28 -10.61 -9.72 6.56
CA CYS A 28 -9.50 -9.88 5.61
C CYS A 28 -9.94 -9.48 4.18
N ALA A 29 -11.12 -9.93 3.74
CA ALA A 29 -11.66 -9.59 2.43
C ALA A 29 -11.90 -8.08 2.28
N GLY A 30 -12.47 -7.44 3.31
CA GLY A 30 -12.71 -6.00 3.34
C GLY A 30 -11.41 -5.21 3.28
N LEU A 31 -10.41 -5.58 4.07
CA LEU A 31 -9.09 -4.95 4.07
C LEU A 31 -8.38 -5.11 2.72
N TYR A 32 -8.43 -6.31 2.13
CA TYR A 32 -7.84 -6.53 0.81
C TYR A 32 -8.53 -5.72 -0.29
N ALA A 33 -9.86 -5.66 -0.30
CA ALA A 33 -10.61 -4.85 -1.24
C ALA A 33 -10.29 -3.36 -1.08
N ALA A 34 -10.23 -2.86 0.17
CA ALA A 34 -9.83 -1.49 0.45
C ALA A 34 -8.40 -1.20 -0.04
N ALA A 35 -7.45 -2.10 0.23
CA ALA A 35 -6.06 -1.98 -0.24
C ALA A 35 -5.99 -1.88 -1.76
N ARG A 36 -6.73 -2.74 -2.48
CA ARG A 36 -6.75 -2.72 -3.95
C ARG A 36 -7.27 -1.40 -4.51
N ILE A 37 -8.38 -0.90 -3.98
CA ILE A 37 -8.98 0.36 -4.44
C ILE A 37 -8.03 1.52 -4.13
N GLN A 38 -7.49 1.57 -2.92
CA GLN A 38 -6.58 2.64 -2.53
C GLN A 38 -5.30 2.63 -3.37
N CYS A 39 -4.70 1.46 -3.60
CA CYS A 39 -3.53 1.31 -4.46
C CYS A 39 -3.83 1.70 -5.93
N GLU A 40 -5.04 1.42 -6.42
CA GLU A 40 -5.47 1.86 -7.75
C GLU A 40 -5.55 3.39 -7.84
N ASP A 41 -6.07 4.06 -6.82
CA ASP A 41 -6.09 5.52 -6.77
C ASP A 41 -4.68 6.12 -6.72
N PHE A 42 -3.73 5.45 -6.02
CA PHE A 42 -2.32 5.83 -6.06
C PHE A 42 -1.71 5.66 -7.44
N ARG A 43 -1.95 4.54 -8.14
CA ARG A 43 -1.46 4.33 -9.51
C ARG A 43 -1.94 5.44 -10.44
N ARG A 44 -3.24 5.76 -10.39
CA ARG A 44 -3.82 6.86 -11.18
C ARG A 44 -3.17 8.20 -10.86
N TYR A 45 -3.00 8.52 -9.57
CA TYR A 45 -2.32 9.75 -9.14
C TYR A 45 -0.86 9.80 -9.63
N ILE A 46 -0.13 8.68 -9.56
CA ILE A 46 1.24 8.62 -10.06
C ILE A 46 1.29 8.87 -11.57
N ASP A 47 0.37 8.27 -12.33
CA ASP A 47 0.27 8.47 -13.77
C ASP A 47 -0.10 9.91 -14.15
N SER A 48 -1.04 10.54 -13.44
CA SER A 48 -1.54 11.88 -13.80
C SER A 48 -0.71 13.03 -13.24
N ASP A 49 -0.23 12.92 -12.01
CA ASP A 49 0.35 14.04 -11.25
C ASP A 49 1.86 13.88 -11.01
N ARG A 50 2.42 12.69 -11.27
CA ARG A 50 3.85 12.37 -11.05
C ARG A 50 4.54 11.79 -12.28
N ASP A 51 4.01 12.08 -13.48
CA ASP A 51 4.57 11.68 -14.78
C ASP A 51 4.92 10.17 -14.87
N GLY A 52 4.05 9.33 -14.28
CA GLY A 52 4.22 7.88 -14.31
C GLY A 52 5.46 7.38 -13.57
N TYR A 53 5.91 8.07 -12.50
CA TYR A 53 7.12 7.74 -11.76
C TYR A 53 7.21 6.25 -11.38
N GLY A 54 8.01 5.50 -12.15
CA GLY A 54 8.01 4.03 -12.12
C GLY A 54 8.40 3.42 -10.78
N TYR A 55 9.27 4.10 -10.01
CA TYR A 55 9.65 3.63 -8.69
C TYR A 55 8.48 3.71 -7.69
N ALA A 56 7.65 4.76 -7.76
CA ALA A 56 6.44 4.84 -6.94
C ALA A 56 5.43 3.75 -7.32
N HIS A 57 5.27 3.45 -8.61
CA HIS A 57 4.43 2.34 -9.10
C HIS A 57 4.87 0.98 -8.54
N GLU A 58 6.18 0.72 -8.54
CA GLU A 58 6.75 -0.49 -7.96
C GLU A 58 6.36 -0.62 -6.48
N LYS A 59 6.50 0.47 -5.70
CA LYS A 59 6.18 0.45 -4.25
C LYS A 59 4.69 0.27 -3.97
N VAL A 60 3.80 0.90 -4.75
CA VAL A 60 2.36 0.65 -4.65
C VAL A 60 2.03 -0.83 -4.94
N SER A 61 2.67 -1.40 -5.96
CA SER A 61 2.43 -2.80 -6.35
C SER A 61 2.95 -3.78 -5.30
N GLN A 62 4.14 -3.53 -4.74
CA GLN A 62 4.71 -4.31 -3.63
C GLN A 62 3.84 -4.24 -2.39
N TYR A 63 3.38 -3.04 -2.01
CA TYR A 63 2.48 -2.88 -0.87
C TYR A 63 1.21 -3.71 -1.06
N GLN A 64 0.53 -3.58 -2.21
CA GLN A 64 -0.71 -4.30 -2.49
C GLN A 64 -0.50 -5.81 -2.42
N TRP A 65 0.55 -6.31 -3.06
CA TRP A 65 0.86 -7.73 -3.10
C TRP A 65 1.12 -8.28 -1.69
N HIS A 66 1.96 -7.61 -0.90
CA HIS A 66 2.29 -8.04 0.44
C HIS A 66 1.09 -7.99 1.41
N ILE A 67 0.23 -6.98 1.30
CA ILE A 67 -1.05 -6.96 2.04
C ILE A 67 -1.94 -8.13 1.60
N GLY A 68 -2.06 -8.38 0.30
CA GLY A 68 -2.83 -9.51 -0.22
C GLY A 68 -2.32 -10.86 0.29
N ALA A 69 -1.01 -11.08 0.25
CA ALA A 69 -0.37 -12.29 0.75
C ALA A 69 -0.57 -12.46 2.27
N ALA A 70 -0.41 -11.39 3.04
CA ALA A 70 -0.62 -11.40 4.50
C ALA A 70 -2.07 -11.71 4.90
N LEU A 71 -3.04 -11.29 4.07
CA LEU A 71 -4.48 -11.50 4.30
C LEU A 71 -5.02 -12.79 3.66
N GLY A 72 -4.19 -13.54 2.93
CA GLY A 72 -4.57 -14.81 2.29
C GLY A 72 -5.28 -14.68 0.93
N PHE A 73 -5.17 -13.52 0.27
CA PHE A 73 -5.76 -13.25 -1.04
C PHE A 73 -4.74 -13.20 -2.19
N ASP A 74 -3.46 -13.44 -1.90
CA ASP A 74 -2.39 -13.43 -2.89
C ASP A 74 -1.31 -14.47 -2.58
N ILE A 75 -0.40 -14.68 -3.52
CA ILE A 75 0.66 -15.69 -3.43
C ILE A 75 1.70 -15.27 -2.38
N THR A 76 2.04 -16.21 -1.48
CA THR A 76 2.97 -15.94 -0.35
C THR A 76 4.45 -16.21 -0.67
N ASN A 77 4.75 -16.85 -1.80
CA ASN A 77 6.11 -17.27 -2.17
C ASN A 77 6.85 -18.04 -1.05
N GLY A 78 6.11 -18.79 -0.22
CA GLY A 78 6.66 -19.60 0.87
C GLY A 78 7.00 -18.82 2.14
N HIS A 79 6.64 -17.54 2.22
CA HIS A 79 6.86 -16.72 3.41
C HIS A 79 5.61 -16.61 4.28
N ASP A 80 5.82 -16.29 5.55
CA ASP A 80 4.72 -16.13 6.51
C ASP A 80 4.11 -14.72 6.47
N LYS A 81 2.99 -14.58 7.18
CA LYS A 81 2.27 -13.31 7.32
C LYS A 81 3.17 -12.21 7.88
N ALA A 82 3.97 -12.49 8.91
CA ALA A 82 4.79 -11.47 9.58
C ALA A 82 5.83 -10.87 8.62
N GLN A 83 6.43 -11.71 7.78
CA GLN A 83 7.38 -11.29 6.76
C GLN A 83 6.72 -10.41 5.69
N HIS A 84 5.53 -10.79 5.21
CA HIS A 84 4.76 -9.94 4.28
C HIS A 84 4.35 -8.61 4.89
N ILE A 85 3.91 -8.58 6.15
CA ILE A 85 3.63 -7.34 6.86
C ILE A 85 4.88 -6.45 6.94
N GLY A 86 6.06 -7.01 7.26
CA GLY A 86 7.31 -6.26 7.26
C GLY A 86 7.67 -5.64 5.91
N TRP A 87 7.48 -6.38 4.82
CA TRP A 87 7.72 -5.86 3.47
C TRP A 87 6.68 -4.84 3.01
N ALA A 88 5.41 -5.02 3.37
CA ALA A 88 4.37 -4.02 3.14
C ALA A 88 4.71 -2.70 3.84
N LEU A 89 5.20 -2.74 5.08
CA LEU A 89 5.64 -1.55 5.81
C LEU A 89 6.80 -0.83 5.10
N SER A 90 7.80 -1.58 4.65
CA SER A 90 8.95 -1.02 3.93
C SER A 90 8.53 -0.34 2.61
N ALA A 91 7.65 -1.00 1.84
CA ALA A 91 7.09 -0.44 0.62
C ALA A 91 6.26 0.83 0.89
N PHE A 92 5.45 0.83 1.96
CA PHE A 92 4.66 1.98 2.39
C PHE A 92 5.54 3.19 2.74
N TRP A 93 6.55 3.03 3.59
CA TRP A 93 7.41 4.16 3.98
C TRP A 93 8.18 4.71 2.79
N THR A 94 8.71 3.83 1.94
CA THR A 94 9.37 4.26 0.71
C THR A 94 8.41 5.04 -0.18
N LEU A 95 7.17 4.55 -0.38
CA LEU A 95 6.15 5.24 -1.17
C LEU A 95 5.82 6.62 -0.60
N ARG A 96 5.65 6.72 0.73
CA ARG A 96 5.39 7.98 1.41
C ARG A 96 6.51 8.97 1.15
N ASP A 97 7.76 8.56 1.40
CA ASP A 97 8.92 9.43 1.28
C ASP A 97 9.05 9.91 -0.17
N VAL A 98 9.00 9.02 -1.17
CA VAL A 98 9.14 9.43 -2.57
C VAL A 98 8.01 10.31 -3.10
N LEU A 99 6.79 10.18 -2.58
CA LEU A 99 5.65 11.02 -2.99
C LEU A 99 5.57 12.35 -2.24
N THR A 100 6.26 12.48 -1.10
CA THR A 100 6.27 13.70 -0.29
C THR A 100 7.55 14.52 -0.44
N GLU A 101 8.70 13.88 -0.69
CA GLU A 101 9.98 14.53 -0.96
C GLU A 101 9.99 15.21 -2.33
N ASN A 102 9.45 14.56 -3.37
CA ASN A 102 9.26 15.18 -4.70
C ASN A 102 8.17 16.29 -4.72
N GLY A 103 7.62 16.67 -3.57
CA GLY A 103 6.74 17.85 -3.43
C GLY A 103 7.44 19.06 -2.81
N ARG A 104 8.72 18.96 -2.42
CA ARG A 104 9.48 20.04 -1.75
C ARG A 104 10.46 20.79 -2.63
N ASP A 105 10.73 20.32 -3.84
CA ASP A 105 11.68 20.98 -4.76
C ASP A 105 11.03 21.99 -5.73
N GLU A 106 9.73 22.28 -5.56
CA GLU A 106 9.00 23.30 -6.35
C GLU A 106 8.27 24.34 -5.48
N ALA A 107 8.99 25.00 -4.57
CA ALA A 107 8.51 26.19 -3.85
C ALA A 107 9.49 27.36 -3.98
#